data_AF-A0A9Q4GKT4-F1
#
_entry.id   AF-A0A9Q4GKT4-F1
#
_cell.length_a   1.000
_cell.length_b   1.000
_cell.length_c   1.000
_cell.angle_alpha   90.00
_cell.angle_beta   90.00
_cell.angle_gamma   90.00
#
_symmetry.space_group_name_H-M   'P 1'
#
loop_
_entity.id
_entity.type
_entity.pdbx_description
1 polymer ?
#
loop_
_entity_poly.entity_id
_entity_poly.type
_entity_poly.pdbx_seq_one_letter_code
_entity_poly.pdbx_strand_id
1 'polypeptide(L)'
;MLTWIIYICILLALIVLFTVVFGLLFGRGETLPPFEEQIPDVGTHNEAAVREGRVDDIRFRTVLRGYRMDEVDRVVAAYEAKIARLRAQLDREHASAD
;
A
#
# COMPACT_ATOMS: atom_id res chain seq x y z
N MET A 1 -25.75 20.87 46.86
CA MET A 1 -26.21 19.80 45.95
C MET A 1 -26.52 20.32 44.55
N LEU A 2 -27.42 21.30 44.40
CA LEU A 2 -27.81 21.88 43.10
C LEU A 2 -26.61 22.39 42.25
N THR A 3 -25.68 23.14 42.85
CA THR A 3 -24.49 23.68 42.14
C THR A 3 -23.63 22.59 41.51
N TRP A 4 -23.49 21.45 42.19
CA TRP A 4 -22.68 20.33 41.71
C TRP A 4 -23.34 19.63 40.51
N ILE A 5 -24.68 19.51 40.54
CA ILE A 5 -25.47 19.01 39.42
C ILE A 5 -25.31 19.93 38.21
N ILE A 6 -25.38 21.26 38.41
CA ILE A 6 -25.18 22.24 37.33
C ILE A 6 -23.78 22.09 36.71
N TYR A 7 -22.73 21.95 37.52
CA TYR A 7 -21.37 21.76 37.01
C TYR A 7 -21.22 20.47 36.18
N ILE A 8 -21.82 19.36 36.64
CA ILE A 8 -21.79 18.09 35.89
C ILE A 8 -22.53 18.24 34.56
N CYS A 9 -23.69 18.91 34.55
CA CYS A 9 -24.44 19.17 33.32
C CYS A 9 -23.64 20.03 32.33
N ILE A 10 -22.97 21.09 32.81
CA ILE A 10 -22.10 21.93 31.97
C ILE A 10 -20.92 21.11 31.42
N LEU A 11 -20.29 20.28 32.25
CA LEU A 11 -19.17 19.45 31.83
C LEU A 11 -19.59 18.45 30.74
N LEU A 12 -20.75 17.79 30.90
CA LEU A 12 -21.30 16.90 29.88
C LEU A 12 -21.59 17.64 28.58
N ALA A 13 -22.18 18.85 28.66
CA ALA A 13 -22.42 19.68 27.48
C ALA A 13 -21.11 20.04 26.76
N LEU A 14 -20.05 20.38 27.51
CA LEU A 14 -18.72 20.63 26.95
C LEU A 14 -18.13 19.38 26.29
N ILE A 15 -18.22 18.21 26.92
CA ILE A 15 -17.73 16.95 26.34
C ILE A 15 -18.42 16.66 25.00
N VAL A 16 -19.74 16.79 24.93
CA VAL A 16 -20.51 16.57 23.70
C VAL A 16 -20.12 17.61 22.65
N LEU A 17 -20.05 18.89 23.03
CA LEU A 17 -19.67 19.98 22.14
C LEU A 17 -18.28 19.75 21.55
N PHE A 18 -17.29 19.48 22.39
CA PHE A 18 -15.93 19.22 21.94
C PHE A 18 -15.86 17.97 21.07
N THR A 19 -16.49 16.86 21.46
CA THR A 19 -16.51 15.64 20.64
C THR A 19 -17.06 15.91 19.24
N VAL A 20 -18.14 16.68 19.11
CA VAL A 20 -18.72 17.04 17.81
C VAL A 20 -17.78 17.97 17.03
N VAL A 21 -17.27 19.02 17.67
CA VAL A 21 -16.38 20.01 17.05
C VAL A 21 -15.10 19.35 16.55
N PHE A 22 -14.41 18.59 17.41
CA PHE A 22 -13.23 17.83 17.05
C PHE A 22 -13.56 16.73 16.02
N GLY A 23 -14.69 16.04 16.15
CA GLY A 23 -15.14 15.07 15.16
C GLY A 23 -15.44 15.68 13.78
N LEU A 24 -15.83 16.95 13.70
CA LEU A 24 -16.01 17.66 12.42
C LEU A 24 -14.68 18.19 11.88
N LEU A 25 -13.83 18.75 12.74
CA LEU A 25 -12.52 19.30 12.37
C LEU A 25 -11.52 18.21 11.96
N PHE A 26 -11.55 17.05 12.62
CA PHE A 26 -10.62 15.94 12.41
C PHE A 26 -11.27 14.69 11.80
N GLY A 27 -12.59 14.49 11.95
CA GLY A 27 -13.27 13.20 11.69
C GLY A 27 -13.80 12.99 10.27
N ARG A 28 -13.27 13.73 9.30
CA ARG A 28 -13.10 13.19 7.95
C ARG A 28 -11.62 13.14 7.61
N GLY A 29 -10.83 12.54 8.51
CA GLY A 29 -9.53 11.96 8.15
C GLY A 29 -9.73 11.34 6.78
N GLU A 30 -8.98 11.90 5.82
CA GLU A 30 -9.25 11.97 4.38
C GLU A 30 -10.14 10.84 3.88
N THR A 31 -11.10 11.12 2.97
CA THR A 31 -11.75 10.05 2.21
C THR A 31 -10.67 9.16 1.66
N LEU A 32 -10.42 8.04 2.36
CA LEU A 32 -9.43 7.09 1.94
C LEU A 32 -9.88 6.70 0.54
N PRO A 33 -8.99 6.75 -0.46
CA PRO A 33 -9.32 6.22 -1.76
C PRO A 33 -9.97 4.84 -1.53
N PRO A 34 -11.07 4.54 -2.23
CA PRO A 34 -11.78 3.29 -2.07
C PRO A 34 -10.74 2.19 -2.06
N PHE A 35 -10.69 1.44 -0.96
CA PHE A 35 -9.63 0.49 -0.64
C PHE A 35 -9.34 -0.31 -1.91
N GLU A 36 -8.20 -0.01 -2.56
CA GLU A 36 -7.82 -0.65 -3.82
C GLU A 36 -7.93 -2.15 -3.56
N GLU A 37 -8.78 -2.81 -4.34
CA GLU A 37 -9.15 -4.20 -4.16
C GLU A 37 -7.87 -4.98 -3.85
N GLN A 38 -7.79 -5.56 -2.65
CA GLN A 38 -6.59 -6.26 -2.22
C GLN A 38 -6.25 -7.27 -3.30
N ILE A 39 -5.14 -7.04 -4.01
CA ILE A 39 -4.64 -7.95 -5.03
C ILE A 39 -4.53 -9.32 -4.32
N PRO A 40 -5.39 -10.30 -4.67
CA PRO A 40 -5.56 -11.51 -3.87
C PRO A 40 -4.26 -12.29 -3.71
N ASP A 41 -3.32 -12.07 -4.64
CA ASP A 41 -1.95 -12.52 -4.55
C ASP A 41 -0.99 -11.51 -5.22
N VAL A 42 -0.43 -10.64 -4.39
CA VAL A 42 0.60 -9.64 -4.78
C VAL A 42 1.80 -10.31 -5.45
N GLY A 43 2.11 -11.56 -5.10
CA GLY A 43 3.22 -12.30 -5.69
C GLY A 43 3.02 -12.58 -7.16
N THR A 44 1.93 -13.28 -7.50
CA THR A 44 1.63 -13.65 -8.89
C THR A 44 1.33 -12.43 -9.76
N HIS A 45 0.69 -11.39 -9.20
CA HIS A 45 0.49 -10.10 -9.89
C HIS A 45 1.83 -9.47 -10.30
N ASN A 46 2.75 -9.34 -9.35
CA ASN A 46 4.05 -8.74 -9.63
C ASN A 46 4.87 -9.57 -10.61
N GLU A 47 4.83 -10.91 -10.53
CA GLU A 47 5.52 -11.77 -11.50
C GLU A 47 4.97 -11.61 -12.92
N ALA A 48 3.65 -11.43 -13.07
CA ALA A 48 3.03 -11.11 -14.35
C ALA A 48 3.46 -9.72 -14.85
N ALA A 49 3.42 -8.71 -13.97
CA ALA A 49 3.86 -7.36 -14.28
C ALA A 49 5.32 -7.31 -14.75
N VAL A 50 6.24 -8.03 -14.08
CA VAL A 50 7.65 -8.17 -14.46
C VAL A 50 7.78 -8.79 -15.86
N ARG A 51 7.03 -9.87 -16.12
CA ARG A 51 7.04 -10.57 -17.41
C ARG A 51 6.61 -9.64 -18.54
N GLU A 52 5.54 -8.89 -18.33
CA GLU A 52 4.92 -7.98 -19.29
C GLU A 52 5.62 -6.60 -19.36
N GLY A 53 6.57 -6.34 -18.45
CA GLY A 53 7.33 -5.09 -18.42
C GLY A 53 6.55 -3.91 -17.83
N ARG A 54 5.45 -4.16 -17.12
CA ARG A 54 4.66 -3.13 -16.43
C ARG A 54 5.27 -2.83 -15.06
N VAL A 55 6.34 -2.03 -15.04
CA VAL A 55 7.02 -1.64 -13.78
C VAL A 55 6.08 -0.85 -12.86
N ASP A 56 5.25 0.03 -13.43
CA ASP A 56 4.34 0.91 -12.69
C ASP A 56 3.20 0.17 -11.99
N ASP A 57 2.97 -1.09 -12.35
CA ASP A 57 1.93 -1.97 -11.83
C ASP A 57 2.41 -2.82 -10.63
N ILE A 58 3.70 -2.75 -10.29
CA ILE A 58 4.27 -3.47 -9.16
C ILE A 58 3.76 -2.85 -7.85
N ARG A 59 3.29 -3.70 -6.93
CA ARG A 59 2.78 -3.30 -5.61
C ARG A 59 3.40 -4.18 -4.53
N PHE A 60 3.69 -3.62 -3.37
CA PHE A 60 4.27 -4.36 -2.23
C PHE A 60 3.42 -4.15 -0.99
N ARG A 61 3.24 -5.20 -0.18
CA ARG A 61 2.64 -5.04 1.14
C ARG A 61 3.62 -4.33 2.07
N THR A 62 3.08 -3.47 2.92
CA THR A 62 3.83 -2.78 3.97
C THR A 62 3.72 -3.55 5.29
N VAL A 63 4.82 -3.60 6.03
CA VAL A 63 4.86 -4.09 7.43
C VAL A 63 5.10 -2.91 8.37
N LEU A 64 5.20 -3.16 9.70
CA LEU A 64 5.41 -2.11 10.71
C LEU A 64 6.56 -1.15 10.36
N ARG A 65 7.57 -1.63 9.63
CA ARG A 65 8.64 -0.82 9.06
C ARG A 65 9.01 -1.32 7.66
N GLY A 66 8.66 -0.55 6.64
CA GLY A 66 9.06 -0.81 5.25
C GLY A 66 8.17 -1.82 4.53
N TYR A 67 8.72 -2.39 3.45
CA TYR A 67 8.04 -3.37 2.60
C TYR A 67 8.28 -4.80 3.06
N ARG A 68 7.39 -5.71 2.65
CA ARG A 68 7.57 -7.15 2.83
C ARG A 68 8.75 -7.63 2.00
N MET A 69 9.86 -7.99 2.66
CA MET A 69 11.10 -8.37 1.98
C MET A 69 10.92 -9.61 1.09
N ASP A 70 10.07 -10.57 1.50
CA ASP A 70 9.80 -11.79 0.72
C ASP A 70 9.11 -11.50 -0.63
N GLU A 71 8.38 -10.39 -0.75
CA GLU A 71 7.77 -9.95 -2.00
C GLU A 71 8.77 -9.21 -2.87
N VAL A 72 9.62 -8.39 -2.25
CA VAL A 72 10.70 -7.67 -2.95
C VAL A 72 11.68 -8.68 -3.56
N ASP A 73 12.11 -9.68 -2.81
CA ASP A 73 13.05 -10.71 -3.27
C ASP A 73 12.49 -11.51 -4.44
N ARG A 74 11.19 -11.80 -4.44
CA ARG A 74 10.52 -12.47 -5.57
C ARG A 74 10.55 -11.63 -6.84
N VAL A 75 10.28 -10.32 -6.74
CA VAL A 75 10.34 -9.40 -7.87
C VAL A 75 11.76 -9.29 -8.42
N VAL A 76 12.75 -9.19 -7.53
CA VAL A 76 14.17 -9.15 -7.91
C VAL A 76 14.55 -10.43 -8.67
N ALA A 77 14.23 -11.60 -8.13
CA ALA A 77 14.49 -12.89 -8.79
C ALA A 77 13.81 -13.00 -10.16
N ALA A 78 12.58 -12.50 -10.30
CA ALA A 78 11.86 -12.49 -11.57
C ALA A 78 12.56 -11.60 -12.63
N TYR A 79 13.08 -10.43 -12.23
CA TYR A 79 13.85 -9.57 -13.13
C TYR A 79 15.19 -10.16 -13.52
N GLU A 80 15.91 -10.78 -12.57
CA GLU A 80 17.16 -11.47 -12.85
C GLU A 80 16.96 -12.57 -13.91
N ALA A 81 15.91 -13.39 -13.75
CA ALA A 81 15.56 -14.42 -14.72
C ALA A 81 15.21 -13.83 -16.10
N LYS A 82 14.47 -12.72 -16.14
CA LYS A 82 14.12 -12.03 -17.40
C LYS A 82 15.36 -11.47 -18.10
N ILE A 83 16.26 -10.82 -17.36
CA ILE A 83 17.51 -10.28 -17.89
C ILE A 83 18.41 -11.39 -18.42
N ALA A 84 18.55 -12.49 -17.68
CA ALA A 84 19.31 -13.66 -18.12
C ALA A 84 18.76 -14.23 -19.44
N ARG A 85 17.43 -14.37 -19.56
CA ARG A 85 16.78 -14.82 -20.78
C ARG A 85 17.02 -13.87 -21.97
N LEU A 86 16.91 -12.56 -21.75
CA LEU A 86 17.12 -11.55 -22.79
C LEU A 86 18.58 -11.55 -23.28
N ARG A 87 19.55 -11.65 -22.37
CA ARG A 87 20.97 -11.78 -22.73
C ARG A 87 21.22 -13.03 -23.58
N ALA A 88 20.67 -14.18 -23.17
CA ALA A 88 20.79 -15.41 -23.94
C ALA A 88 20.06 -15.38 -25.31
N GLN A 89 19.08 -14.49 -25.49
CA GLN A 89 18.47 -14.24 -26.81
C GLN A 89 19.40 -13.39 -27.68
N LEU A 90 19.95 -12.33 -27.13
CA LEU A 90 20.89 -11.44 -27.81
C LEU A 90 22.14 -12.20 -28.26
N ASP A 91 22.70 -13.06 -27.40
CA ASP A 91 23.88 -13.86 -27.74
C ASP A 91 23.61 -14.83 -28.90
N ARG A 92 22.40 -15.40 -28.95
CA ARG A 92 21.98 -16.28 -30.06
C ARG A 92 21.77 -15.52 -31.35
N GLU A 93 21.23 -14.31 -31.27
CA GLU A 93 21.05 -13.43 -32.43
C GLU A 93 22.41 -13.02 -33.00
N HIS A 94 23.34 -12.58 -32.16
CA HIS A 94 24.72 -12.28 -32.58
C HIS A 94 25.42 -13.49 -33.20
N ALA A 95 25.31 -14.67 -32.59
CA ALA A 95 25.90 -15.90 -33.14
C ALA A 95 25.26 -16.37 -34.46
N SER A 96 24.07 -15.87 -34.80
CA SER A 96 23.42 -16.15 -36.10
C SER A 96 23.72 -15.12 -37.19
N ALA A 97 24.29 -13.98 -36.80
CA ALA A 97 24.65 -12.89 -37.71
C ALA A 97 26.10 -13.00 -38.24
N ASP A 98 26.95 -13.74 -37.52
CA ASP A 98 28.32 -14.14 -37.92
C ASP A 98 28.30 -15.45 -38.74
#